data_AF-A0A7C3X182-F1
#
_entry.id   AF-A0A7C3X182-F1
#
_cell.length_a   1.000
_cell.length_b   1.000
_cell.length_c   1.000
_cell.angle_alpha   90.00
_cell.angle_beta   90.00
_cell.angle_gamma   90.00
#
_symmetry.space_group_name_H-M   'P 1'
#
loop_
_entity.id
_entity.type
_entity.pdbx_description
1 polymer ?
#
loop_
_entity_poly.entity_id
_entity_poly.type
_entity_poly.pdbx_seq_one_letter_code
_entity_poly.pdbx_strand_id
1 'polypeptide(L)'
;MAEKERTWLREIARPAWGDLVSFPGMWLLLSVSVLPLVFLYQFLVTYAATSLSLLLLLVGYAVCFCLHFIFWCVAVELYSGKIPGDVMLGRAKGEEGGEVKASLGRAYRSVLESTRAVFFNGLMWGVLAVMANMAAQMAVGLVLSLFLAGGASAGSLVVLSTLQFFYLGYFAADLALVLVITVPQVLVFGGGRKVEETLRAAYQLVRPRYGEALKLLLLPEFAVRTLMLGLYFLLPLLKAPLPASFIFLACMSLLEGGKTGFLAAAFNRFFFRVVEEERKRKAAGKKKKAKK
;
A
#
# COMPACT_ATOMS: atom_id res chain seq x y z
N MET A 1 -5.19 20.19 -18.93
CA MET A 1 -4.95 18.78 -18.54
C MET A 1 -4.77 18.62 -17.03
N ALA A 2 -3.91 19.43 -16.38
CA ALA A 2 -3.64 19.37 -14.94
C ALA A 2 -4.87 19.61 -14.03
N GLU A 3 -5.81 20.47 -14.43
CA GLU A 3 -7.01 20.76 -13.63
C GLU A 3 -7.96 19.56 -13.56
N LYS A 4 -8.25 18.92 -14.71
CA LYS A 4 -9.06 17.71 -14.80
C LYS A 4 -8.46 16.53 -14.00
N GLU A 5 -7.15 16.40 -14.01
CA GLU A 5 -6.43 15.37 -13.24
C GLU A 5 -6.47 15.66 -11.72
N ARG A 6 -6.35 16.93 -11.31
CA ARG A 6 -6.51 17.35 -9.90
C ARG A 6 -7.92 17.08 -9.39
N THR A 7 -8.95 17.38 -10.18
CA THR A 7 -10.34 17.11 -9.79
C THR A 7 -10.57 15.62 -9.61
N TRP A 8 -10.03 14.81 -10.52
CA TRP A 8 -10.13 13.35 -10.47
C TRP A 8 -9.48 12.74 -9.21
N LEU A 9 -8.26 13.17 -8.87
CA LEU A 9 -7.56 12.68 -7.67
C LEU A 9 -8.28 13.09 -6.39
N ARG A 10 -8.79 14.33 -6.33
CA ARG A 10 -9.56 14.82 -5.17
C ARG A 10 -10.87 14.05 -4.97
N GLU A 11 -11.55 13.70 -6.07
CA GLU A 11 -12.77 12.89 -6.06
C GLU A 11 -12.55 11.46 -5.54
N ILE A 12 -11.32 10.94 -5.60
CA ILE A 12 -10.98 9.63 -5.01
C ILE A 12 -10.50 9.79 -3.57
N ALA A 13 -9.55 10.70 -3.35
CA ALA A 13 -8.87 10.86 -2.07
C ALA A 13 -9.81 11.35 -0.96
N ARG A 14 -10.68 12.33 -1.24
CA ARG A 14 -11.57 12.91 -0.21
C ARG A 14 -12.61 11.89 0.29
N PRO A 15 -13.31 11.13 -0.57
CA PRO A 15 -14.18 10.06 -0.11
C PRO A 15 -13.42 8.92 0.57
N ALA A 16 -12.24 8.55 0.08
CA ALA A 16 -11.40 7.51 0.72
C ALA A 16 -11.00 7.88 2.15
N TRP A 17 -10.71 9.17 2.39
CA TRP A 17 -10.50 9.67 3.75
C TRP A 17 -11.76 9.53 4.62
N GLY A 18 -12.94 9.85 4.08
CA GLY A 18 -14.21 9.63 4.78
C GLY A 18 -14.47 8.16 5.11
N ASP A 19 -14.10 7.24 4.21
CA ASP A 19 -14.25 5.79 4.41
C ASP A 19 -13.36 5.27 5.55
N LEU A 20 -12.15 5.79 5.66
CA LEU A 20 -11.19 5.50 6.74
C LEU A 20 -11.73 5.99 8.09
N VAL A 21 -12.11 7.27 8.17
CA VAL A 21 -12.57 7.91 9.41
C VAL A 21 -13.86 7.28 9.93
N SER A 22 -14.74 6.83 9.05
CA SER A 22 -16.00 6.21 9.43
C SER A 22 -15.86 4.78 9.97
N PHE A 23 -14.65 4.19 9.99
CA PHE A 23 -14.42 2.89 10.61
C PHE A 23 -13.07 2.85 11.36
N PRO A 24 -12.97 3.49 12.54
CA PRO A 24 -11.72 3.58 13.30
C PRO A 24 -11.21 2.21 13.77
N GLY A 25 -12.10 1.23 13.96
CA GLY A 25 -11.70 -0.13 14.34
C GLY A 25 -10.79 -0.81 13.33
N MET A 26 -11.00 -0.59 12.02
CA MET A 26 -10.14 -1.16 10.97
C MET A 26 -8.79 -0.47 10.94
N TRP A 27 -8.76 0.85 11.18
CA TRP A 27 -7.51 1.58 11.33
C TRP A 27 -6.68 1.00 12.49
N LEU A 28 -7.29 0.75 13.65
CA LEU A 28 -6.59 0.12 14.77
C LEU A 28 -6.10 -1.30 14.43
N LEU A 29 -6.92 -2.13 13.79
CA LEU A 29 -6.52 -3.48 13.38
C LEU A 29 -5.33 -3.45 12.41
N LEU A 30 -5.35 -2.56 11.41
CA LEU A 30 -4.25 -2.38 10.48
C LEU A 30 -2.98 -1.89 11.20
N SER A 31 -3.14 -0.97 12.16
CA SER A 31 -2.03 -0.46 12.98
C SER A 31 -1.40 -1.55 13.85
N VAL A 32 -2.21 -2.42 14.45
CA VAL A 32 -1.69 -3.56 15.22
C VAL A 32 -1.01 -4.56 14.30
N SER A 33 -1.59 -4.83 13.13
CA SER A 33 -1.05 -5.82 12.18
C SER A 33 0.31 -5.42 11.57
N VAL A 34 0.62 -4.12 11.50
CA VAL A 34 1.89 -3.62 10.96
C VAL A 34 2.98 -3.51 12.03
N LEU A 35 2.64 -3.59 13.32
CA LEU A 35 3.59 -3.45 14.43
C LEU A 35 4.78 -4.43 14.34
N PRO A 36 4.60 -5.73 14.00
CA PRO A 36 5.72 -6.63 13.79
C PRO A 36 6.63 -6.22 12.62
N LEU A 37 6.06 -5.67 11.54
CA LEU A 37 6.82 -5.16 10.40
C LEU A 37 7.64 -3.93 10.76
N VAL A 38 7.03 -2.97 11.47
CA VAL A 38 7.72 -1.76 11.94
C VAL A 38 8.84 -2.15 12.91
N PHE A 39 8.57 -3.11 13.81
CA PHE A 39 9.56 -3.62 14.75
C PHE A 39 10.75 -4.29 14.03
N LEU A 40 10.49 -5.22 13.11
CA LEU A 40 11.51 -5.87 12.30
C LEU A 40 12.36 -4.86 11.52
N TYR A 41 11.71 -3.88 10.88
CA TYR A 41 12.38 -2.90 10.06
C TYR A 41 13.23 -1.91 10.86
N GLN A 42 12.78 -1.50 12.06
CA GLN A 42 13.51 -0.51 12.86
C GLN A 42 14.55 -1.09 13.81
N PHE A 43 14.31 -2.29 14.35
CA PHE A 43 15.18 -2.85 15.38
C PHE A 43 16.16 -3.91 14.85
N LEU A 44 15.84 -4.63 13.77
CA LEU A 44 16.73 -5.67 13.23
C LEU A 44 17.61 -5.19 12.06
N VAL A 45 17.13 -4.26 11.22
CA VAL A 45 17.93 -3.73 10.09
C VAL A 45 19.18 -2.99 10.56
N THR A 46 19.08 -2.28 11.68
CA THR A 46 20.17 -1.45 12.24
C THR A 46 21.37 -2.27 12.74
N TYR A 47 21.22 -3.59 12.94
CA TYR A 47 22.25 -4.45 13.56
C TYR A 47 22.55 -5.74 12.78
N ALA A 48 21.93 -5.96 11.62
CA ALA A 48 22.12 -7.18 10.82
C ALA A 48 23.43 -7.16 10.02
N ALA A 49 24.54 -7.53 10.66
CA ALA A 49 25.87 -7.56 10.04
C ALA A 49 26.20 -8.87 9.28
N THR A 50 25.33 -9.88 9.31
CA THR A 50 25.61 -11.21 8.71
C THR A 50 24.53 -11.69 7.74
N SER A 51 24.91 -12.50 6.75
CA SER A 51 24.02 -13.05 5.72
C SER A 51 22.85 -13.87 6.30
N LEU A 52 23.06 -14.54 7.44
CA LEU A 52 22.00 -15.26 8.16
C LEU A 52 20.95 -14.30 8.74
N SER A 53 21.40 -13.15 9.28
CA SER A 53 20.49 -12.11 9.78
C SER A 53 19.64 -11.51 8.65
N LEU A 54 20.19 -11.38 7.44
CA LEU A 54 19.45 -10.92 6.26
C LEU A 54 18.38 -11.94 5.82
N LEU A 55 18.70 -13.24 5.85
CA LEU A 55 17.73 -14.30 5.52
C LEU A 55 16.59 -14.34 6.55
N LEU A 56 16.93 -14.26 7.84
CA LEU A 56 15.93 -14.23 8.92
C LEU A 56 15.06 -12.97 8.84
N LEU A 57 15.65 -11.82 8.49
CA LEU A 57 14.92 -10.58 8.25
C LEU A 57 13.96 -10.73 7.06
N LEU A 58 14.41 -11.34 5.95
CA LEU A 58 13.59 -11.56 4.76
C LEU A 58 12.39 -12.47 5.07
N VAL A 59 12.63 -13.61 5.72
CA VAL A 59 11.58 -14.56 6.09
C VAL A 59 10.63 -13.95 7.11
N GLY A 60 11.15 -13.31 8.15
CA GLY A 60 10.36 -12.62 9.17
C GLY A 60 9.49 -11.53 8.56
N TYR A 61 10.04 -10.71 7.68
CA TYR A 61 9.28 -9.68 6.97
C TYR A 61 8.18 -10.29 6.10
N ALA A 62 8.48 -11.32 5.30
CA ALA A 62 7.48 -11.93 4.42
C ALA A 62 6.29 -12.52 5.21
N VAL A 63 6.57 -13.16 6.35
CA VAL A 63 5.53 -13.71 7.23
C VAL A 63 4.70 -12.59 7.87
N CYS A 64 5.34 -11.57 8.44
CA CYS A 64 4.64 -10.44 9.04
C CYS A 64 3.83 -9.65 7.99
N PHE A 65 4.36 -9.51 6.78
CA PHE A 65 3.69 -8.88 5.66
C PHE A 65 2.48 -9.68 5.24
N CYS A 66 2.57 -11.01 5.18
CA CYS A 66 1.43 -11.86 4.87
C CYS A 66 0.27 -11.65 5.87
N LEU A 67 0.58 -11.56 7.17
CA LEU A 67 -0.44 -11.27 8.19
C LEU A 67 -1.08 -9.90 7.98
N HIS A 68 -0.25 -8.86 7.79
CA HIS A 68 -0.74 -7.52 7.46
C HIS A 68 -1.58 -7.49 6.18
N PHE A 69 -1.18 -8.25 5.16
CA PHE A 69 -1.83 -8.35 3.86
C PHE A 69 -3.24 -8.96 3.95
N ILE A 70 -3.45 -9.93 4.85
CA ILE A 70 -4.79 -10.49 5.12
C ILE A 70 -5.70 -9.38 5.68
N PHE A 71 -5.24 -8.62 6.67
CA PHE A 71 -6.02 -7.50 7.20
C PHE A 71 -6.26 -6.42 6.13
N TRP A 72 -5.30 -6.18 5.25
CA TRP A 72 -5.51 -5.29 4.10
C TRP A 72 -6.61 -5.80 3.16
N CYS A 73 -6.63 -7.09 2.82
CA CYS A 73 -7.71 -7.67 2.03
C CYS A 73 -9.08 -7.54 2.72
N VAL A 74 -9.14 -7.68 4.06
CA VAL A 74 -10.35 -7.44 4.85
C VAL A 74 -10.78 -5.98 4.75
N ALA A 75 -9.84 -5.03 4.77
CA ALA A 75 -10.14 -3.61 4.62
C ALA A 75 -10.72 -3.31 3.23
N VAL A 76 -10.15 -3.92 2.19
CA VAL A 76 -10.64 -3.82 0.81
C VAL A 76 -12.08 -4.31 0.71
N GLU A 77 -12.39 -5.48 1.25
CA GLU A 77 -13.74 -6.03 1.24
C GLU A 77 -14.71 -5.17 2.07
N LEU A 78 -14.28 -4.68 3.24
CA LEU A 78 -15.08 -3.80 4.09
C LEU A 78 -15.42 -2.47 3.43
N TYR A 79 -14.44 -1.83 2.79
CA TYR A 79 -14.63 -0.54 2.11
C TYR A 79 -15.35 -0.69 0.77
N SER A 80 -15.45 -1.90 0.22
CA SER A 80 -16.27 -2.16 -0.97
C SER A 80 -17.72 -1.76 -0.73
N GLY A 81 -18.31 -2.13 0.42
CA GLY A 81 -19.69 -1.81 0.80
C GLY A 81 -20.02 -0.33 0.93
N LYS A 82 -19.03 0.57 0.80
CA LYS A 82 -19.18 2.04 0.78
C LYS A 82 -19.11 2.63 -0.64
N ILE A 83 -19.01 1.78 -1.65
CA ILE A 83 -18.98 2.17 -3.05
C ILE A 83 -20.39 1.98 -3.61
N PRO A 84 -20.95 2.98 -4.32
CA PRO A 84 -22.30 2.89 -4.86
C PRO A 84 -22.52 1.61 -5.67
N GLY A 85 -23.63 0.92 -5.42
CA GLY A 85 -23.95 -0.40 -6.00
C GLY A 85 -23.92 -0.43 -7.52
N ASP A 86 -24.24 0.69 -8.19
CA ASP A 86 -24.17 0.82 -9.66
C ASP A 86 -22.76 0.62 -10.24
N VAL A 87 -21.73 0.82 -9.42
CA VAL A 87 -20.31 0.68 -9.80
C VAL A 87 -19.74 -0.69 -9.39
N MET A 88 -20.36 -1.38 -8.42
CA MET A 88 -19.91 -2.70 -7.95
C MET A 88 -20.32 -3.81 -8.95
N LEU A 89 -19.35 -4.27 -9.74
CA LEU A 89 -19.56 -5.31 -10.74
C LEU A 89 -19.82 -6.68 -10.11
N GLY A 90 -20.89 -7.34 -10.57
CA GLY A 90 -20.94 -8.78 -10.80
C GLY A 90 -21.09 -9.71 -9.59
N ARG A 91 -20.81 -9.27 -8.36
CA ARG A 91 -21.16 -10.04 -7.14
C ARG A 91 -22.63 -9.83 -6.72
N ALA A 92 -23.28 -8.78 -7.22
CA ALA A 92 -24.70 -8.47 -7.03
C ALA A 92 -25.59 -8.98 -8.17
N LYS A 93 -25.33 -10.18 -8.72
CA LYS A 93 -26.34 -10.88 -9.55
C LYS A 93 -27.31 -11.72 -8.70
N GLY A 94 -27.27 -11.57 -7.38
CA GLY A 94 -28.17 -12.26 -6.44
C GLY A 94 -28.55 -11.48 -5.17
N GLU A 95 -28.04 -10.25 -4.96
CA GLU A 95 -28.52 -9.38 -3.87
C GLU A 95 -28.97 -8.06 -4.48
N GLU A 96 -30.28 -7.97 -4.71
CA GLU A 96 -30.96 -6.75 -5.15
C GLU A 96 -30.80 -5.64 -4.10
N GLY A 97 -30.42 -4.45 -4.58
CA GLY A 97 -30.85 -3.16 -4.03
C GLY A 97 -30.95 -3.02 -2.50
N GLY A 98 -29.83 -3.08 -1.80
CA GLY A 98 -29.78 -2.65 -0.40
C GLY A 98 -28.38 -2.17 -0.04
N GLU A 99 -28.27 -1.15 0.83
CA GLU A 99 -27.02 -0.86 1.53
C GLU A 99 -26.64 -2.09 2.36
N VAL A 100 -25.94 -3.04 1.76
CA VAL A 100 -25.33 -4.13 2.51
C VAL A 100 -24.15 -3.52 3.24
N LYS A 101 -24.40 -2.99 4.45
CA LYS A 101 -23.35 -2.65 5.41
C LYS A 101 -22.51 -3.91 5.58
N ALA A 102 -21.37 -3.96 4.91
CA ALA A 102 -20.37 -5.00 5.07
C ALA A 102 -19.99 -4.99 6.55
N SER A 103 -20.44 -5.99 7.30
CA SER A 103 -20.01 -6.15 8.68
C SER A 103 -18.58 -6.70 8.66
N LEU A 104 -17.75 -6.28 9.62
CA LEU A 104 -16.36 -6.76 9.73
C LEU A 104 -16.31 -8.30 9.71
N GLY A 105 -17.27 -8.96 10.36
CA GLY A 105 -17.38 -10.43 10.35
C GLY A 105 -17.67 -11.03 8.98
N ARG A 106 -18.45 -10.38 8.12
CA ARG A 106 -18.68 -10.84 6.73
C ARG A 106 -17.44 -10.63 5.87
N ALA A 107 -16.80 -9.47 5.97
CA ALA A 107 -15.55 -9.20 5.26
C ALA A 107 -14.46 -10.21 5.64
N TYR A 108 -14.32 -10.51 6.93
CA TYR A 108 -13.40 -11.51 7.44
C TYR A 108 -13.71 -12.92 6.91
N ARG A 109 -14.97 -13.37 6.95
CA ARG A 109 -15.36 -14.69 6.41
C ARG A 109 -15.10 -14.81 4.90
N SER A 110 -15.41 -13.77 4.12
CA SER A 110 -15.17 -13.75 2.67
C SER A 110 -13.67 -13.93 2.35
N VAL A 111 -12.80 -13.22 3.08
CA VAL A 111 -11.35 -13.38 2.94
C VAL A 111 -10.89 -14.77 3.39
N LEU A 112 -11.50 -15.32 4.45
CA LEU A 112 -11.20 -16.67 4.94
C LEU A 112 -11.53 -17.77 3.92
N GLU A 113 -12.62 -17.63 3.16
CA GLU A 113 -12.96 -18.60 2.10
C GLU A 113 -11.87 -18.68 1.01
N SER A 114 -11.09 -17.61 0.85
CA SER A 114 -9.96 -17.52 -0.08
C SER A 114 -8.59 -17.56 0.62
N THR A 115 -8.51 -18.02 1.87
CA THR A 115 -7.30 -17.92 2.73
C THR A 115 -6.04 -18.41 2.02
N ARG A 116 -6.08 -19.56 1.33
CA ARG A 116 -4.88 -20.11 0.67
C ARG A 116 -4.32 -19.17 -0.39
N ALA A 117 -5.18 -18.63 -1.25
CA ALA A 117 -4.75 -17.71 -2.31
C ALA A 117 -4.23 -16.40 -1.70
N VAL A 118 -4.93 -15.85 -0.70
CA VAL A 118 -4.53 -14.62 -0.01
C VAL A 118 -3.19 -14.81 0.72
N PHE A 119 -2.98 -15.96 1.36
CA PHE A 119 -1.75 -16.29 2.08
C PHE A 119 -0.55 -16.39 1.14
N PHE A 120 -0.64 -17.19 0.07
CA PHE A 120 0.48 -17.35 -0.87
C PHE A 120 0.78 -16.06 -1.63
N ASN A 121 -0.24 -15.27 -2.00
CA ASN A 121 -0.02 -13.94 -2.59
C ASN A 121 0.65 -13.02 -1.57
N GLY A 122 0.17 -12.97 -0.33
CA GLY A 122 0.76 -12.16 0.73
C GLY A 122 2.24 -12.48 0.92
N LEU A 123 2.60 -13.76 1.01
CA LEU A 123 3.98 -14.20 1.18
C LEU A 123 4.87 -13.83 -0.02
N MET A 124 4.42 -14.09 -1.24
CA MET A 124 5.15 -13.74 -2.47
C MET A 124 5.35 -12.24 -2.62
N TRP A 125 4.30 -11.44 -2.39
CA TRP A 125 4.38 -9.99 -2.48
C TRP A 125 5.18 -9.38 -1.34
N GLY A 126 5.20 -10.00 -0.16
CA GLY A 126 6.11 -9.66 0.92
C GLY A 126 7.58 -9.81 0.50
N VAL A 127 7.94 -10.96 -0.10
CA VAL A 127 9.28 -11.18 -0.65
C VAL A 127 9.62 -10.17 -1.74
N LEU A 128 8.72 -9.95 -2.69
CA LEU A 128 8.93 -8.97 -3.77
C LEU A 128 9.10 -7.54 -3.24
N ALA A 129 8.32 -7.14 -2.23
CA ALA A 129 8.44 -5.83 -1.61
C ALA A 129 9.81 -5.64 -0.92
N VAL A 130 10.30 -6.65 -0.20
CA VAL A 130 11.64 -6.59 0.40
C VAL A 130 12.72 -6.53 -0.67
N MET A 131 12.65 -7.40 -1.69
CA MET A 131 13.63 -7.41 -2.77
C MET A 131 13.66 -6.08 -3.54
N ALA A 132 12.50 -5.50 -3.82
CA ALA A 132 12.38 -4.19 -4.45
C ALA A 132 13.00 -3.09 -3.58
N ASN A 133 12.73 -3.11 -2.27
CA ASN A 133 13.31 -2.16 -1.33
C ASN A 133 14.83 -2.33 -1.21
N MET A 134 15.34 -3.56 -1.17
CA MET A 134 16.79 -3.84 -1.14
C MET A 134 17.48 -3.35 -2.42
N ALA A 135 16.90 -3.63 -3.59
CA ALA A 135 17.43 -3.16 -4.87
C ALA A 135 17.44 -1.63 -4.94
N ALA A 136 16.38 -0.98 -4.48
CA ALA A 136 16.29 0.48 -4.37
C ALA A 136 17.34 1.04 -3.41
N GLN A 137 17.51 0.44 -2.23
CA GLN A 137 18.54 0.85 -1.27
C GLN A 137 19.96 0.71 -1.84
N MET A 138 20.24 -0.37 -2.57
CA MET A 138 21.53 -0.56 -3.25
C MET A 138 21.78 0.51 -4.31
N ALA A 139 20.80 0.78 -5.18
CA ALA A 139 20.92 1.80 -6.22
C ALA A 139 21.18 3.19 -5.62
N VAL A 140 20.47 3.55 -4.55
CA VAL A 140 20.68 4.83 -3.87
C VAL A 140 22.02 4.87 -3.16
N GLY A 141 22.44 3.76 -2.53
CA GLY A 141 23.75 3.64 -1.88
C GLY A 141 24.91 3.84 -2.85
N LEU A 142 24.79 3.33 -4.08
CA LEU A 142 25.75 3.58 -5.16
C LEU A 142 25.82 5.07 -5.51
N VAL A 143 24.67 5.73 -5.66
CA VAL A 143 24.61 7.17 -5.97
C VAL A 143 25.24 8.00 -4.84
N LEU A 144 24.98 7.67 -3.58
CA LEU A 144 25.61 8.37 -2.44
C LEU A 144 27.11 8.12 -2.37
N SER A 145 27.57 6.92 -2.71
CA SER A 145 28.99 6.60 -2.77
C SER A 145 29.73 7.44 -3.82
N LEU A 146 29.05 7.76 -4.95
CA LEU A 146 29.58 8.69 -5.96
C LEU A 146 29.67 10.13 -5.43
N PHE A 147 28.66 10.60 -4.67
CA PHE A 147 28.72 11.92 -4.02
C PHE A 147 29.82 12.02 -2.96
N LEU A 148 30.04 10.94 -2.19
CA LEU A 148 31.16 10.76 -1.27
C LEU A 148 32.50 10.91 -1.99
N ALA A 149 32.69 10.18 -3.09
CA ALA A 149 33.90 10.25 -3.89
C ALA A 149 34.13 11.65 -4.52
N GLY A 150 33.05 12.40 -4.76
CA GLY A 150 33.07 13.77 -5.25
C GLY A 150 33.37 14.85 -4.19
N GLY A 151 33.71 14.48 -2.95
CA GLY A 151 34.09 15.42 -1.89
C GLY A 151 32.93 16.03 -1.10
N ALA A 152 31.75 15.39 -1.09
CA ALA A 152 30.65 15.83 -0.24
C ALA A 152 31.04 15.79 1.26
N SER A 153 30.60 16.80 2.02
CA SER A 153 30.90 16.88 3.46
C SER A 153 30.25 15.73 4.23
N ALA A 154 30.89 15.29 5.33
CA ALA A 154 30.35 14.23 6.20
C ALA A 154 28.94 14.57 6.74
N GLY A 155 28.65 15.85 7.01
CA GLY A 155 27.33 16.30 7.43
C GLY A 155 26.27 16.16 6.32
N SER A 156 26.63 16.52 5.08
CA SER A 156 25.75 16.32 3.90
C SER A 156 25.42 14.83 3.70
N LEU A 157 26.37 13.95 3.99
CA LEU A 157 26.22 12.51 3.82
C LEU A 157 25.35 11.87 4.89
N VAL A 158 25.41 12.33 6.13
CA VAL A 158 24.47 11.91 7.20
C VAL A 158 23.05 12.34 6.85
N VAL A 159 22.86 13.55 6.33
CA VAL A 159 21.55 14.02 5.87
C VAL A 159 21.07 13.18 4.68
N LEU A 160 21.94 12.92 3.70
CA LEU A 160 21.62 12.11 2.52
C LEU A 160 21.33 10.64 2.85
N SER A 161 22.06 10.02 3.78
CA SER A 161 21.82 8.65 4.23
C SER A 161 20.49 8.54 4.99
N THR A 162 20.15 9.57 5.76
CA THR A 162 18.86 9.66 6.45
C THR A 162 17.73 9.84 5.43
N LEU A 163 17.89 10.74 4.45
CA LEU A 163 16.92 10.92 3.37
C LEU A 163 16.80 9.66 2.48
N GLN A 164 17.89 8.91 2.29
CA GLN A 164 17.88 7.63 1.59
C GLN A 164 16.98 6.61 2.29
N PHE A 165 17.16 6.44 3.60
CA PHE A 165 16.42 5.46 4.38
C PHE A 165 14.91 5.76 4.41
N PHE A 166 14.54 7.05 4.40
CA PHE A 166 13.15 7.47 4.54
C PHE A 166 12.41 7.73 3.22
N TYR A 167 13.08 8.18 2.16
CA TYR A 167 12.40 8.65 0.95
C TYR A 167 12.86 7.92 -0.31
N LEU A 168 14.16 7.91 -0.62
CA LEU A 168 14.63 7.46 -1.95
C LEU A 168 14.42 5.96 -2.19
N GLY A 169 14.52 5.11 -1.17
CA GLY A 169 14.27 3.66 -1.32
C GLY A 169 12.84 3.35 -1.79
N TYR A 170 11.87 4.14 -1.35
CA TYR A 170 10.46 3.94 -1.68
C TYR A 170 10.13 4.54 -3.06
N PHE A 171 10.64 5.73 -3.37
CA PHE A 171 10.49 6.35 -4.70
C PHE A 171 11.13 5.49 -5.82
N ALA A 172 12.25 4.83 -5.55
CA ALA A 172 12.86 3.95 -6.54
C ALA A 172 12.09 2.61 -6.72
N ALA A 173 11.28 2.21 -5.74
CA ALA A 173 10.45 0.99 -5.79
C ALA A 173 9.01 1.24 -6.31
N ASP A 174 8.72 2.44 -6.81
CA ASP A 174 7.38 2.96 -7.12
C ASP A 174 6.48 2.01 -7.92
N LEU A 175 6.99 1.40 -9.00
CA LEU A 175 6.17 0.51 -9.82
C LEU A 175 5.81 -0.79 -9.07
N ALA A 176 6.75 -1.35 -8.30
CA ALA A 176 6.49 -2.55 -7.51
C ALA A 176 5.49 -2.26 -6.39
N LEU A 177 5.60 -1.10 -5.74
CA LEU A 177 4.69 -0.68 -4.68
C LEU A 177 3.27 -0.44 -5.20
N VAL A 178 3.13 0.26 -6.34
CA VAL A 178 1.80 0.46 -6.95
C VAL A 178 1.16 -0.88 -7.32
N LEU A 179 1.94 -1.84 -7.83
CA LEU A 179 1.42 -3.17 -8.12
C LEU A 179 1.01 -3.90 -6.83
N VAL A 180 1.87 -3.94 -5.80
CA VAL A 180 1.54 -4.52 -4.49
C VAL A 180 0.23 -3.97 -3.92
N ILE A 181 0.03 -2.66 -4.01
CA ILE A 181 -1.16 -1.98 -3.48
C ILE A 181 -2.44 -2.40 -4.19
N THR A 182 -2.36 -2.74 -5.47
CA THR A 182 -3.52 -3.13 -6.30
C THR A 182 -3.89 -4.61 -6.21
N VAL A 183 -2.98 -5.44 -5.70
CA VAL A 183 -3.17 -6.89 -5.58
C VAL A 183 -4.34 -7.24 -4.67
N PRO A 184 -4.52 -6.63 -3.47
CA PRO A 184 -5.70 -6.87 -2.64
C PRO A 184 -7.02 -6.67 -3.39
N GLN A 185 -7.17 -5.62 -4.20
CA GLN A 185 -8.38 -5.32 -4.95
C GLN A 185 -8.60 -6.34 -6.06
N VAL A 186 -7.53 -6.76 -6.74
CA VAL A 186 -7.62 -7.79 -7.78
C VAL A 186 -7.95 -9.16 -7.19
N LEU A 187 -7.42 -9.52 -6.03
CA LEU A 187 -7.75 -10.77 -5.35
C LEU A 187 -9.20 -10.78 -4.88
N VAL A 188 -9.63 -9.70 -4.23
CA VAL A 188 -10.96 -9.60 -3.63
C VAL A 188 -12.06 -9.43 -4.69
N PHE A 189 -11.85 -8.61 -5.72
CA PHE A 189 -12.88 -8.32 -6.73
C PHE A 189 -12.67 -9.03 -8.07
N GLY A 190 -11.43 -9.36 -8.43
CA GLY A 190 -11.10 -9.98 -9.71
C GLY A 190 -11.19 -11.51 -9.72
N GLY A 191 -11.25 -12.16 -8.55
CA GLY A 191 -11.40 -13.62 -8.43
C GLY A 191 -10.18 -14.44 -8.87
N GLY A 192 -9.01 -13.80 -9.01
CA GLY A 192 -7.77 -14.47 -9.40
C GLY A 192 -7.31 -15.47 -8.34
N ARG A 193 -7.15 -16.74 -8.73
CA ARG A 193 -6.66 -17.80 -7.83
C ARG A 193 -5.15 -18.01 -7.91
N LYS A 194 -4.53 -17.57 -9.02
CA LYS A 194 -3.08 -17.70 -9.27
C LYS A 194 -2.39 -16.34 -9.21
N VAL A 195 -1.18 -16.31 -8.66
CA VAL A 195 -0.37 -15.09 -8.50
C VAL A 195 -0.12 -14.38 -9.84
N GLU A 196 0.13 -15.14 -10.91
CA GLU A 196 0.40 -14.59 -12.25
C GLU A 196 -0.82 -13.86 -12.84
N GLU A 197 -2.02 -14.43 -12.65
CA GLU A 197 -3.28 -13.82 -13.13
C GLU A 197 -3.53 -12.51 -12.40
N THR A 198 -3.30 -12.49 -11.09
CA THR A 198 -3.42 -11.31 -10.25
C THR A 198 -2.43 -10.22 -10.67
N LEU A 199 -1.18 -10.59 -10.93
CA LEU A 199 -0.14 -9.66 -11.39
C LEU A 199 -0.46 -9.08 -12.77
N ARG A 200 -0.91 -9.93 -13.70
CA ARG A 200 -1.29 -9.49 -15.05
C ARG A 200 -2.49 -8.53 -15.00
N ALA A 201 -3.49 -8.84 -14.20
CA ALA A 201 -4.67 -7.99 -14.03
C ALA A 201 -4.34 -6.66 -13.34
N ALA A 202 -3.52 -6.68 -12.27
CA ALA A 202 -3.01 -5.49 -11.60
C ALA A 202 -2.23 -4.60 -12.56
N TYR A 203 -1.33 -5.17 -13.35
CA TYR A 203 -0.55 -4.43 -14.33
C TYR A 203 -1.44 -3.80 -15.42
N GLN A 204 -2.41 -4.55 -15.96
CA GLN A 204 -3.33 -4.04 -16.97
C GLN A 204 -4.19 -2.89 -16.44
N LEU A 205 -4.61 -2.96 -15.18
CA LEU A 205 -5.38 -1.91 -14.51
C LEU A 205 -4.55 -0.63 -14.33
N VAL A 206 -3.31 -0.78 -13.88
CA VAL A 206 -2.43 0.36 -13.53
C VAL A 206 -1.79 1.00 -14.75
N ARG A 207 -1.31 0.21 -15.72
CA ARG A 207 -0.54 0.70 -16.89
C ARG A 207 -1.14 1.95 -17.57
N PRO A 208 -2.44 2.02 -17.91
CA PRO A 208 -2.99 3.18 -18.61
C PRO A 208 -3.14 4.43 -17.73
N ARG A 209 -3.07 4.29 -16.40
CA ARG A 209 -3.29 5.34 -15.40
C ARG A 209 -2.18 5.39 -14.35
N TYR A 210 -0.97 4.95 -14.72
CA TYR A 210 0.14 4.79 -13.78
C TYR A 210 0.48 6.09 -13.05
N GLY A 211 0.50 7.22 -13.75
CA GLY A 211 0.78 8.53 -13.13
C GLY A 211 -0.26 8.94 -12.08
N GLU A 212 -1.52 8.55 -12.24
CA GLU A 212 -2.60 8.83 -11.28
C GLU A 212 -2.50 7.89 -10.06
N ALA A 213 -2.28 6.59 -10.30
CA ALA A 213 -2.06 5.61 -9.24
C ALA A 213 -0.81 5.96 -8.41
N LEU A 214 0.25 6.42 -9.07
CA LEU A 214 1.47 6.87 -8.42
C LEU A 214 1.20 8.09 -7.54
N LYS A 215 0.47 9.10 -8.02
CA LYS A 215 0.12 10.29 -7.21
C LYS A 215 -0.73 9.92 -5.98
N LEU A 216 -1.65 8.97 -6.11
CA LEU A 216 -2.45 8.45 -4.98
C LEU A 216 -1.59 7.71 -3.94
N LEU A 217 -0.49 7.09 -4.36
CA LEU A 217 0.48 6.45 -3.48
C LEU A 217 1.43 7.47 -2.83
N LEU A 218 2.07 8.33 -3.64
CA LEU A 218 3.16 9.17 -3.19
C LEU A 218 2.74 10.18 -2.13
N LEU A 219 1.54 10.74 -2.22
CA LEU A 219 1.09 11.78 -1.29
C LEU A 219 0.97 11.27 0.17
N PRO A 220 0.23 10.18 0.46
CA PRO A 220 0.17 9.64 1.82
C PRO A 220 1.51 9.04 2.27
N GLU A 221 2.29 8.41 1.37
CA GLU A 221 3.63 7.90 1.70
C GLU A 221 4.55 9.04 2.13
N PHE A 222 4.61 10.13 1.36
CA PHE A 222 5.42 11.29 1.68
C PHE A 222 5.00 11.94 3.00
N ALA A 223 3.70 12.08 3.25
CA ALA A 223 3.19 12.65 4.50
C ALA A 223 3.60 11.79 5.71
N VAL A 224 3.39 10.48 5.64
CA VAL A 224 3.75 9.55 6.72
C VAL A 224 5.25 9.58 6.95
N ARG A 225 6.08 9.41 5.90
CA ARG A 225 7.55 9.40 6.03
C ARG A 225 8.09 10.71 6.61
N THR A 226 7.51 11.85 6.25
CA THR A 226 7.90 13.15 6.81
C THR A 226 7.58 13.25 8.30
N LEU A 227 6.40 12.80 8.71
CA LEU A 227 6.05 12.76 10.13
C LEU A 227 6.96 11.80 10.90
N MET A 228 7.24 10.62 10.33
CA MET A 228 8.14 9.63 10.92
C MET A 228 9.57 10.16 11.08
N LEU A 229 10.08 10.86 10.05
CA LEU A 229 11.41 11.47 10.10
C LEU A 229 11.48 12.59 11.16
N GLY A 230 10.44 13.42 11.26
CA GLY A 230 10.33 14.43 12.32
C GLY A 230 10.33 13.80 13.72
N LEU A 231 9.57 12.73 13.91
CA LEU A 231 9.56 11.94 15.16
C LEU A 231 10.94 11.33 15.46
N TYR A 232 11.65 10.83 14.44
CA TYR A 232 12.99 10.26 14.58
C TYR A 232 14.01 11.31 15.05
N PHE A 233 13.97 12.53 14.49
CA PHE A 233 14.86 13.62 14.93
C PHE A 233 14.52 14.15 16.34
N LEU A 234 13.25 14.12 16.75
CA LEU A 234 12.85 14.55 18.10
C LEU A 234 13.38 13.63 19.21
N LEU A 235 13.57 12.34 18.93
CA LEU A 235 13.92 11.32 19.93
C LEU A 235 15.26 11.58 20.64
N PRO A 236 16.37 11.83 19.91
CA PRO A 236 17.65 12.19 20.52
C PRO A 236 17.59 13.54 21.26
N LEU A 237 16.85 14.51 20.73
CA LEU A 237 16.68 15.85 21.32
C LEU A 237 16.00 15.79 22.69
N LEU A 238 15.06 14.86 22.86
CA LEU A 238 14.31 14.68 24.11
C LEU A 238 15.06 13.87 25.17
N LYS A 239 16.27 13.34 24.88
CA LYS A 239 17.01 12.40 25.76
C LYS A 239 16.10 11.28 26.29
N ALA A 240 15.20 10.80 25.44
CA ALA A 240 14.02 10.09 25.90
C ALA A 240 14.38 8.68 26.38
N PRO A 241 13.89 8.23 27.56
CA PRO A 241 14.18 6.90 28.08
C PRO A 241 13.48 5.81 27.24
N LEU A 242 13.86 4.54 27.43
CA LEU A 242 13.25 3.35 26.77
C LEU A 242 11.71 3.41 26.56
N PRO A 243 10.88 3.90 27.51
CA PRO A 243 9.43 4.08 27.31
C PRO A 243 9.04 4.93 26.09
N ALA A 244 9.86 5.91 25.69
CA ALA A 244 9.60 6.76 24.54
C ALA A 244 9.76 6.02 23.20
N SER A 245 10.55 4.95 23.17
CA SER A 245 10.69 4.09 21.99
C SER A 245 9.41 3.30 21.68
N PHE A 246 8.65 2.91 22.71
CA PHE A 246 7.34 2.27 22.56
C PHE A 246 6.28 3.24 22.05
N ILE A 247 6.28 4.49 22.55
CA ILE A 247 5.39 5.55 22.05
C ILE A 247 5.69 5.81 20.57
N PHE A 248 6.98 5.88 20.21
CA PHE A 248 7.39 6.02 18.82
C PHE A 248 6.92 4.84 17.97
N LEU A 249 7.12 3.60 18.41
CA LEU A 249 6.64 2.41 17.71
C LEU A 249 5.13 2.44 17.50
N ALA A 250 4.37 2.87 18.52
CA ALA A 250 2.92 3.03 18.43
C ALA A 250 2.53 4.12 17.42
N CYS A 251 3.16 5.29 17.44
CA CYS A 251 2.93 6.36 16.47
C CYS A 251 3.24 5.90 15.03
N MET A 252 4.38 5.24 14.83
CA MET A 252 4.78 4.69 13.54
C MET A 252 3.76 3.67 13.02
N SER A 253 3.30 2.77 13.90
CA SER A 253 2.31 1.75 13.57
C SER A 253 0.95 2.37 13.23
N LEU A 254 0.53 3.41 13.96
CA LEU A 254 -0.70 4.15 13.68
C LEU A 254 -0.65 4.87 12.33
N LEU A 255 0.48 5.51 12.01
CA LEU A 255 0.68 6.18 10.73
C LEU A 255 0.67 5.18 9.56
N GLU A 256 1.38 4.07 9.69
CA GLU A 256 1.39 3.01 8.66
C GLU A 256 0.02 2.35 8.51
N GLY A 257 -0.67 2.05 9.61
CA GLY A 257 -2.03 1.49 9.58
C GLY A 257 -3.02 2.45 8.92
N GLY A 258 -2.92 3.75 9.22
CA GLY A 258 -3.75 4.79 8.62
C GLY A 258 -3.50 4.95 7.13
N LYS A 259 -2.22 4.89 6.72
CA LYS A 259 -1.81 4.86 5.32
C LYS A 259 -2.39 3.67 4.59
N THR A 260 -2.24 2.46 5.11
CA THR A 260 -2.77 1.24 4.49
C THR A 260 -4.28 1.30 4.37
N GLY A 261 -4.99 1.79 5.40
CA GLY A 261 -6.44 1.96 5.37
C GLY A 261 -6.88 2.96 4.30
N PHE A 262 -6.19 4.11 4.20
CA PHE A 262 -6.43 5.08 3.14
C PHE A 262 -6.18 4.49 1.75
N LEU A 263 -5.06 3.79 1.56
CA LEU A 263 -4.72 3.16 0.27
C LEU A 263 -5.74 2.09 -0.10
N ALA A 264 -6.22 1.28 0.84
CA ALA A 264 -7.29 0.31 0.60
C ALA A 264 -8.55 1.01 0.06
N ALA A 265 -9.03 2.06 0.73
CA ALA A 265 -10.22 2.79 0.31
C ALA A 265 -10.02 3.53 -1.04
N ALA A 266 -8.88 4.21 -1.21
CA ALA A 266 -8.56 4.96 -2.42
C ALA A 266 -8.42 4.04 -3.64
N PHE A 267 -7.72 2.91 -3.49
CA PHE A 267 -7.51 1.98 -4.59
C PHE A 267 -8.73 1.12 -4.90
N ASN A 268 -9.66 0.92 -3.96
CA ASN A 268 -10.99 0.39 -4.31
C ASN A 268 -11.70 1.34 -5.29
N ARG A 269 -11.78 2.63 -4.93
CA ARG A 269 -12.44 3.64 -5.78
C ARG A 269 -11.72 3.79 -7.12
N PHE A 270 -10.39 3.77 -7.12
CA PHE A 270 -9.57 3.71 -8.35
C PHE A 270 -9.96 2.52 -9.22
N PHE A 271 -9.96 1.30 -8.64
CA PHE A 271 -10.28 0.05 -9.34
C PHE A 271 -11.65 0.14 -10.02
N PHE A 272 -12.69 0.44 -9.25
CA PHE A 272 -14.05 0.50 -9.75
C PHE A 272 -14.24 1.57 -10.84
N ARG A 273 -13.61 2.74 -10.67
CA ARG A 273 -13.68 3.84 -11.64
C ARG A 273 -13.00 3.46 -12.97
N VAL A 274 -11.83 2.82 -12.92
CA VAL A 274 -11.13 2.34 -14.12
C VAL A 274 -11.98 1.31 -14.86
N VAL A 275 -12.57 0.34 -14.15
CA VAL A 275 -13.39 -0.70 -14.80
C VAL A 275 -14.67 -0.11 -15.40
N GLU A 276 -15.31 0.86 -14.72
CA GLU A 276 -16.47 1.56 -15.25
C GLU A 276 -16.15 2.33 -16.55
N GLU A 277 -15.01 3.04 -16.58
CA GLU A 277 -14.54 3.75 -17.77
C GLU A 277 -14.27 2.80 -18.94
N GLU A 278 -13.63 1.66 -18.69
CA GLU A 278 -13.42 0.64 -19.72
C GLU A 278 -14.74 0.10 -20.29
N ARG A 279 -15.74 -0.15 -19.44
CA ARG A 279 -17.06 -0.61 -19.87
C ARG A 279 -17.74 0.43 -20.76
N LYS A 280 -17.71 1.71 -20.36
CA LYS A 280 -18.27 2.82 -21.15
C LYS A 280 -17.58 2.92 -22.52
N ARG A 281 -16.25 2.76 -22.57
CA ARG A 281 -15.48 2.72 -23.83
C ARG A 281 -15.89 1.54 -24.72
N LYS A 282 -16.01 0.33 -24.15
CA LYS A 282 -16.45 -0.88 -24.88
C LYS A 282 -17.89 -0.74 -25.41
N ALA A 283 -18.81 -0.17 -24.62
CA ALA A 283 -20.19 0.09 -25.02
C ALA A 283 -20.29 1.14 -26.14
N ALA A 284 -19.52 2.22 -26.06
CA ALA A 284 -19.44 3.24 -27.11
C ALA A 284 -18.85 2.67 -28.42
N GLY A 285 -17.86 1.78 -28.33
CA GLY A 285 -17.29 1.06 -29.47
C GLY A 285 -18.30 0.15 -30.17
N LYS A 286 -19.13 -0.58 -29.41
CA LYS A 286 -20.22 -1.40 -29.96
C LYS A 286 -21.29 -0.56 -30.67
N LYS A 287 -21.70 0.58 -30.09
CA LYS A 287 -22.66 1.51 -30.73
C LYS A 287 -22.12 2.11 -32.04
N LYS A 288 -20.81 2.37 -32.16
CA LYS A 288 -20.19 2.84 -33.41
C LYS A 288 -20.10 1.76 -34.48
N LYS A 289 -19.94 0.48 -34.11
CA LYS A 289 -19.97 -0.65 -35.05
C LYS A 289 -21.38 -1.02 -35.51
N ALA A 290 -22.41 -0.77 -34.71
CA ALA A 290 -23.81 -1.02 -35.07
C ALA A 290 -24.45 0.10 -35.92
N LYS A 291 -23.76 1.24 -36.08
CA LYS A 291 -24.18 2.38 -36.92
C LYS A 291 -23.40 2.46 -38.24
N LYS A 292 -22.50 1.51 -38.50
CA LYS A 292 -21.83 1.31 -39.78
C LYS A 292 -22.35 0.03 -40.40
#